data_AF-H2YW34-F1
#
_entry.id   AF-H2YW34-F1
#
_cell.length_a   1.000
_cell.length_b   1.000
_cell.length_c   1.000
_cell.angle_alpha   90.00
_cell.angle_beta   90.00
_cell.angle_gamma   90.00
#
_symmetry.space_group_name_H-M   'P 1'
#
loop_
_entity.id
_entity.type
_entity.pdbx_description
1 polymer ?
#
loop_
_entity_poly.entity_id
_entity_poly.type
_entity_poly.pdbx_seq_one_letter_code
_entity_poly.pdbx_strand_id
1 'polypeptide(L)'
;MQMYTLAGRSIGQDEFMRAVQISTGHQLSEHLVHTLFQIFDKDGDNRLSHVEFIGVMKDRINRGFRCRPTSHSGWTGFKKCVRTQIRISQESS
;
A
#
# COMPACT_ATOMS: atom_id res chain seq x y z
N MET A 1 -11.36 -3.10 8.71
CA MET A 1 -10.69 -4.24 8.05
C MET A 1 -9.20 -4.25 8.42
N GLN A 2 -8.90 -4.34 9.73
CA GLN A 2 -7.54 -4.10 10.27
C GLN A 2 -6.93 -5.33 10.96
N MET A 3 -7.64 -6.46 11.02
CA MET A 3 -7.21 -7.61 11.84
C MET A 3 -5.92 -8.27 11.31
N TYR A 4 -5.82 -8.50 10.00
CA TYR A 4 -4.65 -9.18 9.42
C TYR A 4 -3.41 -8.27 9.33
N THR A 5 -3.64 -6.98 9.10
CA THR A 5 -2.59 -5.97 8.97
C THR A 5 -1.90 -5.64 10.29
N LEU A 6 -2.62 -5.74 11.42
CA LEU A 6 -2.09 -5.45 12.76
C LEU A 6 -1.26 -6.62 13.34
N ALA A 7 -1.47 -7.85 12.87
CA ALA A 7 -0.79 -9.03 13.37
C ALA A 7 0.63 -9.24 12.79
N GLY A 8 1.06 -8.40 11.84
CA GLY A 8 2.34 -8.56 11.15
C GLY A 8 2.47 -9.86 10.36
N ARG A 9 1.35 -10.54 10.07
CA ARG A 9 1.31 -11.83 9.39
C ARG A 9 1.06 -11.66 7.89
N SER A 10 1.90 -12.31 7.09
CA SER A 10 1.72 -12.50 5.65
C SER A 10 0.45 -13.31 5.36
N ILE A 11 -0.31 -12.94 4.35
CA ILE A 11 -1.58 -13.59 3.97
C ILE A 11 -1.33 -14.56 2.80
N GLY A 12 -1.73 -15.82 2.95
CA GLY A 12 -1.68 -16.82 1.86
C GLY A 12 -2.88 -16.73 0.91
N GLN A 13 -2.81 -17.42 -0.24
CA GLN A 13 -3.87 -17.41 -1.26
C GLN A 13 -5.23 -17.90 -0.72
N ASP A 14 -5.26 -18.96 0.09
CA ASP A 14 -6.50 -19.49 0.69
C ASP A 14 -7.15 -18.53 1.68
N GLU A 15 -6.31 -17.87 2.48
CA GLU A 15 -6.75 -16.87 3.44
C GLU A 15 -7.30 -15.64 2.71
N PHE A 16 -6.65 -15.24 1.62
CA PHE A 16 -7.12 -14.17 0.76
C PHE A 16 -8.47 -14.50 0.11
N MET A 17 -8.63 -15.71 -0.46
CA MET A 17 -9.91 -16.17 -1.03
C MET A 17 -11.04 -16.12 0.00
N ARG A 18 -10.81 -16.67 1.20
CA ARG A 18 -11.79 -16.61 2.29
C ARG A 18 -12.10 -15.18 2.70
N ALA A 19 -11.08 -14.33 2.82
CA ALA A 19 -11.27 -12.92 3.17
C ALA A 19 -12.14 -12.20 2.14
N VAL A 20 -11.90 -12.41 0.84
CA VAL A 20 -12.71 -11.80 -0.24
C VAL A 20 -14.15 -12.30 -0.20
N GLN A 21 -14.37 -13.60 -0.02
CA GLN A 21 -15.70 -14.19 0.07
C GLN A 21 -16.50 -13.60 1.25
N ILE A 22 -15.89 -13.51 2.43
CA ILE A 22 -16.53 -12.96 3.63
C ILE A 22 -16.84 -11.47 3.46
N SER A 23 -15.96 -10.73 2.78
CA SER A 23 -16.02 -9.27 2.75
C SER A 23 -16.86 -8.71 1.62
N THR A 24 -16.97 -9.45 0.51
CA THR A 24 -17.66 -9.00 -0.71
C THR A 24 -18.82 -9.89 -1.10
N GLY A 25 -18.94 -11.08 -0.50
CA GLY A 25 -19.91 -12.11 -0.91
C GLY A 25 -19.53 -12.85 -2.20
N HIS A 26 -18.44 -12.46 -2.87
CA HIS A 26 -18.03 -13.04 -4.15
C HIS A 26 -16.90 -14.05 -3.99
N GLN A 27 -17.01 -15.15 -4.73
CA GLN A 27 -16.00 -16.19 -4.81
C GLN A 27 -15.12 -15.93 -6.03
N LEU A 28 -13.83 -15.71 -5.80
CA LEU A 28 -12.86 -15.56 -6.89
C LEU A 28 -12.41 -16.94 -7.38
N SER A 29 -12.18 -17.07 -8.69
CA SER A 29 -11.55 -18.28 -9.23
C SER A 29 -10.09 -18.36 -8.80
N GLU A 30 -9.59 -19.57 -8.54
CA GLU A 30 -8.20 -19.84 -8.16
C GLU A 30 -7.19 -19.19 -9.11
N HIS A 31 -7.39 -19.29 -10.43
CA HIS A 31 -6.49 -18.69 -11.42
C HIS A 31 -6.37 -17.16 -11.30
N LEU A 32 -7.46 -16.46 -10.95
CA LEU A 32 -7.44 -15.01 -10.72
C LEU A 32 -6.63 -14.66 -9.47
N VAL A 33 -6.75 -15.45 -8.41
CA VAL A 33 -5.99 -15.24 -7.17
C VAL A 33 -4.52 -15.54 -7.39
N HIS A 34 -4.21 -16.62 -8.09
CA HIS A 34 -2.84 -16.96 -8.48
C HIS A 34 -2.19 -15.83 -9.30
N THR A 35 -2.91 -15.29 -10.28
CA THR A 35 -2.43 -14.18 -11.12
C THR A 35 -2.23 -12.90 -10.31
N LEU A 36 -3.13 -12.61 -9.35
CA LEU A 36 -2.96 -11.48 -8.43
C LEU A 36 -1.69 -11.63 -7.59
N PHE A 37 -1.42 -12.81 -7.04
CA PHE A 37 -0.22 -13.03 -6.25
C PHE A 37 1.04 -12.88 -7.12
N GLN A 38 1.07 -13.45 -8.33
CA GLN A 38 2.19 -13.28 -9.28
C GLN A 38 2.51 -11.81 -9.62
N ILE A 39 1.54 -10.91 -9.57
CA ILE A 39 1.74 -9.48 -9.88
C ILE A 39 2.22 -8.68 -8.66
N PHE A 40 1.74 -9.03 -7.46
CA PHE A 40 1.88 -8.19 -6.28
C PHE A 40 2.84 -8.73 -5.22
N ASP A 41 3.16 -10.02 -5.27
CA ASP A 41 4.22 -10.69 -4.51
C ASP A 41 5.58 -10.33 -5.13
N LYS A 42 6.39 -9.54 -4.41
CA LYS A 42 7.68 -9.06 -4.91
C LYS A 42 8.83 -9.97 -4.54
N ASP A 43 8.71 -10.69 -3.43
CA ASP A 43 9.76 -11.57 -2.92
C ASP A 43 9.57 -13.04 -3.34
N GLY A 44 8.41 -13.37 -3.91
CA GLY A 44 8.09 -14.67 -4.51
C GLY A 44 7.74 -15.74 -3.49
N ASP A 45 7.37 -15.36 -2.26
CA ASP A 45 7.07 -16.30 -1.18
C ASP A 45 5.65 -16.92 -1.27
N ASN A 46 4.89 -16.56 -2.31
CA ASN A 46 3.49 -16.90 -2.55
C ASN A 46 2.54 -16.41 -1.45
N ARG A 47 2.95 -15.36 -0.73
CA ARG A 47 2.17 -14.69 0.30
C ARG A 47 2.17 -13.20 -0.01
N LEU A 48 1.26 -12.49 0.65
CA LEU A 48 1.25 -11.04 0.62
C LEU A 48 1.62 -10.54 2.00
N SER A 49 2.79 -9.92 2.11
CA SER A 49 3.15 -9.13 3.27
C SER A 49 2.19 -7.95 3.44
N HIS A 50 2.19 -7.34 4.62
CA HIS A 50 1.40 -6.14 4.88
C HIS A 50 1.67 -5.02 3.85
N VAL A 51 2.92 -4.86 3.43
CA VAL A 51 3.33 -3.81 2.48
C VAL A 51 2.79 -4.10 1.08
N GLU A 52 2.86 -5.35 0.63
CA GLU A 52 2.38 -5.77 -0.69
C GLU A 52 0.86 -5.73 -0.78
N PHE A 53 0.18 -6.20 0.27
CA PHE A 53 -1.27 -6.15 0.38
C PHE A 53 -1.80 -4.70 0.32
N ILE A 54 -1.16 -3.78 1.04
CA ILE A 54 -1.50 -2.35 0.97
C ILE A 54 -1.21 -1.78 -0.43
N GLY A 55 -0.17 -2.27 -1.11
CA GLY A 55 0.11 -1.98 -2.52
C GLY A 55 -1.08 -2.35 -3.41
N VAL A 56 -1.60 -3.57 -3.30
CA VAL A 56 -2.78 -4.05 -4.04
C VAL A 56 -3.98 -3.13 -3.84
N MET A 57 -4.27 -2.80 -2.57
CA MET A 57 -5.45 -2.02 -2.21
C MET A 57 -5.34 -0.54 -2.64
N LYS A 58 -4.15 0.05 -2.58
CA LYS A 58 -3.91 1.46 -2.96
C LYS A 58 -3.85 1.68 -4.47
N ASP A 59 -3.40 0.71 -5.26
CA ASP A 59 -3.31 0.86 -6.71
C ASP A 59 -4.69 0.91 -7.37
N ARG A 60 -5.67 0.16 -6.82
CA ARG A 60 -7.09 0.20 -7.24
C ARG A 60 -7.77 1.53 -6.99
N ILE A 61 -7.53 2.19 -5.86
CA ILE A 61 -8.19 3.47 -5.51
C ILE A 61 -7.84 4.55 -6.55
N ASN A 62 -6.64 4.50 -7.11
CA ASN A 62 -6.16 5.51 -8.04
C ASN A 62 -6.42 5.16 -9.52
N ARG A 63 -6.88 3.94 -9.87
CA ARG A 63 -7.05 3.49 -11.27
C ARG A 63 -5.82 3.78 -12.18
N GLY A 64 -4.60 3.76 -11.62
CA GLY A 64 -3.39 4.17 -12.34
C GLY A 64 -3.15 5.69 -12.45
N PHE A 65 -4.10 6.54 -12.06
CA PHE A 65 -3.92 7.98 -11.93
C PHE A 65 -3.30 8.34 -10.58
N ARG A 66 -2.04 7.95 -10.37
CA ARG A 66 -1.22 8.64 -9.37
C ARG A 66 -0.89 10.04 -9.89
N CYS A 67 -1.84 10.96 -9.84
CA CYS A 67 -1.48 12.37 -9.72
C CYS A 67 -0.79 12.51 -8.37
N ARG A 68 0.53 12.25 -8.32
CA ARG A 68 1.36 12.70 -7.21
C ARG A 68 1.07 14.20 -7.13
N PRO A 69 0.42 14.71 -6.08
CA PRO A 69 0.17 16.13 -6.02
C PRO A 69 1.54 16.77 -6.11
N THR A 70 1.78 17.50 -7.19
CA THR A 70 2.96 18.34 -7.44
C THR A 70 3.04 19.49 -6.42
N SER A 71 2.31 19.39 -5.30
CA SER A 71 2.34 20.24 -4.12
C SER A 71 3.75 20.35 -3.51
N HIS A 72 4.64 19.39 -3.77
CA HIS A 72 6.05 19.44 -3.33
C HIS A 72 7.03 19.98 -4.38
N SER A 73 6.55 20.39 -5.56
CA SER A 73 7.39 20.96 -6.62
C SER A 73 7.09 22.44 -6.81
N GLY A 74 8.14 23.25 -6.94
CA GLY A 74 8.04 24.70 -7.08
C GLY A 74 8.19 25.50 -5.78
N TRP A 75 7.74 26.75 -5.81
CA TRP A 75 7.96 27.75 -4.75
C TRP A 75 7.39 27.39 -3.38
N THR A 76 6.27 26.66 -3.35
CA THR A 76 5.63 26.19 -2.10
C THR A 76 6.44 25.10 -1.41
N GLY A 77 6.99 24.15 -2.18
CA GLY A 77 7.89 23.11 -1.69
C GLY A 77 9.21 23.68 -1.17
N PHE A 78 9.80 24.64 -1.89
CA PHE A 78 11.01 25.35 -1.48
C PHE A 78 10.82 26.08 -0.14
N LYS A 79 9.77 26.91 0.00
CA LYS A 79 9.50 27.64 1.25
C LYS A 79 9.27 26.72 2.45
N LYS A 80 8.63 25.56 2.23
CA LYS A 80 8.43 24.56 3.28
C LYS A 80 9.76 23.95 3.73
N CYS A 81 10.63 23.58 2.79
CA CYS A 81 11.97 23.05 3.09
C CYS A 81 12.83 24.05 3.88
N VAL A 82 12.89 25.31 3.42
CA VAL A 82 13.65 26.37 4.10
C VAL A 82 13.14 26.63 5.52
N ARG A 83 11.80 26.71 5.71
CA ARG A 83 11.22 26.88 7.06
C ARG A 83 11.54 25.70 7.97
N THR A 84 11.52 24.47 7.45
CA THR A 84 11.87 23.29 8.23
C THR A 84 13.34 23.30 8.65
N GLN A 85 14.26 23.67 7.75
CA GLN A 85 15.68 23.82 8.08
C GLN A 85 15.93 24.88 9.15
N ILE A 86 15.33 26.06 9.02
CA ILE A 86 15.46 27.14 10.03
C ILE A 86 14.96 26.67 11.41
N ARG A 87 13.86 25.93 11.46
CA ARG A 87 13.32 25.40 12.72
C ARG A 87 14.26 24.38 13.36
N ILE A 88 14.83 23.47 12.57
CA ILE A 88 15.80 22.46 13.02
C ILE A 88 17.07 23.15 13.57
N SER A 89 17.54 24.22 12.93
CA SER A 89 18.69 24.99 13.40
C SER A 89 18.45 25.75 14.71
N GLN A 90 17.20 26.05 15.08
CA GLN A 90 16.86 26.68 16.36
C GLN A 90 16.70 25.67 17.51
N GLU A 91 16.40 24.40 17.20
CA GLU A 91 16.30 23.32 18.20
C GLU A 91 17.65 22.67 18.52
N SER A 92 18.73 23.06 17.85
CA SER A 92 20.10 22.53 18.02
C SER A 92 21.10 23.52 18.65
N SER A 93 20.58 24.58 19.31
CA SER A 93 21.32 25.47 20.21
C SER A 93 20.69 25.49 21.60
#